data_AF-A0A1G0I8E4-F1
#
_entry.id   AF-A0A1G0I8E4-F1
#
_cell.length_a   1.000
_cell.length_b   1.000
_cell.length_c   1.000
_cell.angle_alpha   90.00
_cell.angle_beta   90.00
_cell.angle_gamma   90.00
#
_symmetry.space_group_name_H-M   'P 1'
#
loop_
_entity.id
_entity.type
_entity.pdbx_description
1 polymer ?
#
loop_
_entity_poly.entity_id
_entity_poly.type
_entity_poly.pdbx_seq_one_letter_code
_entity_poly.pdbx_strand_id
1 'polypeptide(L)' 'MPRGRPKTKTTTMTLRVTPQLKAAAEIAADRDNRSLTGLIEVLILNYCKGQEIPIASKKETSQ' A
#
# COMPACT_ATOMS: atom_id res chain seq x y z
N MET A 1 -4.65 14.86 -28.38
CA MET A 1 -3.54 14.29 -27.57
C MET A 1 -4.14 13.55 -26.37
N PRO A 2 -4.04 12.22 -26.27
CA PRO A 2 -4.55 11.51 -25.09
C PRO A 2 -3.51 11.59 -23.96
N ARG A 3 -3.76 12.44 -22.96
CA ARG A 3 -3.06 12.37 -21.66
C ARG A 3 -3.80 11.37 -20.77
N GLY A 4 -3.73 10.09 -21.13
CA GLY A 4 -4.20 9.03 -20.26
C GLY A 4 -3.23 8.89 -19.08
N ARG A 5 -3.62 9.36 -17.89
CA ARG A 5 -2.87 9.04 -16.66
C ARG A 5 -2.78 7.51 -16.56
N PRO A 6 -1.60 6.93 -16.34
CA PRO A 6 -1.50 5.48 -16.16
C PRO A 6 -2.40 5.08 -14.99
N LYS A 7 -3.36 4.18 -15.24
CA LYS A 7 -4.18 3.59 -14.19
C LYS A 7 -3.24 2.78 -13.30
N THR A 8 -3.02 3.23 -12.08
CA THR A 8 -2.33 2.44 -11.06
C THR A 8 -3.10 1.12 -10.92
N LYS A 9 -2.49 0.01 -11.34
CA LYS A 9 -3.10 -1.32 -11.18
C LYS A 9 -3.12 -1.63 -9.68
N THR A 10 -4.30 -1.58 -9.07
CA THR A 10 -4.50 -1.97 -7.68
C THR A 10 -4.77 -3.47 -7.61
N THR A 11 -4.07 -4.17 -6.72
CA THR A 11 -4.31 -5.59 -6.42
C THR A 11 -4.84 -5.72 -5.00
N THR A 12 -5.85 -6.57 -4.81
CA THR A 12 -6.42 -6.86 -3.49
C THR A 12 -5.50 -7.83 -2.75
N MET A 13 -5.05 -7.45 -1.54
CA MET A 13 -4.25 -8.29 -0.66
C MET A 13 -5.06 -8.62 0.60
N THR A 14 -5.22 -9.92 0.90
CA THR A 14 -5.92 -10.38 2.11
C THR A 14 -4.91 -10.69 3.21
N LEU A 15 -4.92 -9.91 4.28
CA LEU A 15 -4.04 -10.10 5.44
C LEU A 15 -4.87 -10.52 6.66
N ARG A 16 -4.43 -11.56 7.38
CA ARG A 16 -5.00 -11.90 8.69
C ARG A 16 -4.20 -11.21 9.77
N VAL A 17 -4.87 -10.40 10.58
CA VAL A 17 -4.28 -9.68 11.71
C VAL A 17 -5.06 -9.98 12.98
N THR A 18 -4.42 -9.77 14.12
CA THR A 18 -5.11 -9.87 15.41
C THR A 18 -6.10 -8.70 15.55
N PRO A 19 -7.19 -8.89 16.31
CA PRO A 19 -8.19 -7.83 16.52
C PRO A 19 -7.59 -6.60 17.20
N GLN A 20 -6.60 -6.77 18.09
CA GLN A 20 -5.89 -5.66 18.72
C GLN A 20 -5.08 -4.84 17.70
N LEU A 21 -4.40 -5.52 16.75
CA LEU A 21 -3.65 -4.83 15.70
C LEU A 21 -4.57 -4.06 14.75
N LYS A 22 -5.72 -4.64 14.40
CA LYS A 22 -6.75 -3.95 13.61
C LYS A 22 -7.21 -2.66 14.31
N ALA A 23 -7.57 -2.73 15.59
CA ALA A 23 -8.02 -1.57 16.35
C ALA A 23 -6.94 -0.47 16.41
N ALA A 24 -5.68 -0.85 16.66
CA ALA A 24 -4.57 0.09 16.65
C ALA A 24 -4.36 0.74 15.27
N ALA A 25 -4.48 -0.05 14.19
CA ALA A 25 -4.36 0.44 12.83
C ALA A 25 -5.51 1.38 12.43
N GLU A 26 -6.74 1.11 12.88
CA GLU A 26 -7.89 2.01 12.68
C GLU A 26 -7.68 3.37 13.37
N ILE A 27 -7.20 3.37 14.61
CA ILE A 27 -6.86 4.61 15.34
C ILE A 27 -5.73 5.38 14.64
N ALA A 28 -4.71 4.67 14.17
CA ALA A 28 -3.60 5.30 13.44
C ALA A 28 -4.06 5.90 12.10
N ALA A 29 -4.96 5.20 11.39
CA ALA A 29 -5.52 5.68 10.13
C ALA A 29 -6.39 6.93 10.33
N ASP A 30 -7.24 6.92 11.37
CA ASP A 30 -8.06 8.06 11.76
C ASP A 30 -7.19 9.30 12.06
N ARG A 31 -6.11 9.12 12.82
CA ARG A 31 -5.15 10.19 13.12
C ARG A 31 -4.44 10.76 11.90
N ASP A 32 -4.13 9.93 10.90
CA ASP A 32 -3.46 10.38 9.66
C ASP A 32 -4.45 10.97 8.65
N ASN A 33 -5.75 10.96 8.95
CA ASN A 33 -6.83 11.41 8.06
C ASN A 33 -6.83 10.65 6.72
N ARG A 34 -6.35 9.39 6.73
CA ARG A 34 -6.26 8.48 5.58
C ARG A 34 -7.05 7.22 5.86
N SER A 35 -7.53 6.56 4.81
CA SER A 35 -8.12 5.22 4.94
C SER A 35 -7.09 4.20 5.43
N LEU A 36 -7.55 3.14 6.10
CA LEU A 36 -6.71 2.02 6.57
C LEU A 36 -5.78 1.48 5.48
N THR A 37 -6.26 1.37 4.24
CA THR A 37 -5.44 0.97 3.08
C THR A 37 -4.28 1.93 2.82
N GLY A 38 -4.50 3.25 2.91
CA GLY A 38 -3.47 4.26 2.71
C GLY A 38 -2.42 4.24 3.82
N LEU A 39 -2.85 4.00 5.06
CA LEU A 39 -1.92 3.79 6.17
C LEU A 39 -1.02 2.58 5.93
N ILE A 40 -1.62 1.44 5.53
CA ILE A 40 -0.89 0.21 5.23
C ILE A 40 0.09 0.43 4.08
N GLU A 41 -0.30 1.16 3.03
CA GLU A 41 0.57 1.49 1.90
C GLU A 41 1.81 2.27 2.37
N VAL A 42 1.64 3.32 3.17
CA VAL A 42 2.76 4.11 3.72
C VAL A 42 3.66 3.26 4.62
N LEU A 43 3.08 2.42 5.48
CA LEU A 43 3.84 1.51 6.34
C LEU A 43 4.70 0.54 5.54
N ILE A 44 4.14 -0.07 4.50
CA ILE A 44 4.87 -0.99 3.62
C ILE A 44 5.96 -0.26 2.85
N LEU A 45 5.66 0.92 2.28
CA LEU A 45 6.63 1.74 1.56
C LEU A 45 7.80 2.15 2.45
N ASN A 46 7.51 2.60 3.68
CA ASN A 46 8.53 3.01 4.64
C ASN A 46 9.40 1.82 5.07
N TYR A 47 8.79 0.67 5.33
CA TYR A 47 9.51 -0.57 5.64
C TYR A 47 10.43 -1.00 4.50
N CYS A 48 9.92 -1.04 3.25
CA CYS A 48 10.73 -1.37 2.08
C CYS A 48 11.87 -0.38 1.86
N LYS A 49 11.62 0.92 2.08
CA LYS A 49 12.63 1.97 1.98
C LYS A 49 13.74 1.81 3.01
N GLY A 50 13.38 1.44 4.25
CA GLY A 50 14.35 1.19 5.32
C GLY A 50 15.17 -0.09 5.14
N GLN A 51 14.65 -1.07 4.40
CA GLN A 51 15.33 -2.34 4.11
C GLN A 51 15.93 -2.42 2.71
N GLU A 52 15.93 -1.32 1.97
CA GLU A 52 16.41 -1.26 0.57
C GLU A 52 15.76 -2.31 -0.33
N ILE A 53 14.52 -2.71 -0.02
CA ILE A 53 13.79 -3.70 -0.81
C ILE A 53 13.37 -3.04 -2.12
N PRO A 54 13.85 -3.52 -3.29
CA PRO A 54 13.49 -2.94 -4.56
C PRO A 54 12.00 -3.18 -4.82
N ILE A 55 11.21 -2.13 -4.71
CA ILE A 55 9.78 -2.12 -5.06
C ILE A 55 9.69 -2.02 -6.59
N ALA A 56 10.21 -3.03 -7.29
CA ALA A 56 10.06 -3.13 -8.73
C ALA A 56 8.58 -3.41 -9.00
N SER A 57 7.83 -2.39 -9.43
CA SER A 57 6.62 -2.62 -10.22
C SER A 57 7.06 -3.51 -11.38
N LYS A 58 6.81 -4.83 -11.29
CA LYS A 58 7.01 -5.71 -12.43
C LYS A 58 6.19 -5.09 -13.56
N LYS A 59 6.89 -4.44 -14.48
CA LYS A 59 6.37 -4.21 -15.82
C LYS A 59 5.90 -5.58 -16.27
N GLU A 60 4.63 -5.65 -16.59
CA GLU A 60 4.05 -6.67 -17.45
C GLU A 60 4.82 -6.61 -18.77
N THR A 61 6.00 -7.20 -18.80
CA THR A 61 6.63 -7.71 -20.00
C THR A 61 5.88 -9.00 -20.28
N SER A 62 4.72 -8.88 -20.93
CA SER A 62 4.29 -9.97 -21.81
C SER A 62 4.97 -9.70 -23.13
N GLN A 63 6.00 -10.51 -23.40
CA GLN A 63 6.48 -10.79 -24.74
C GLN A 63 5.37 -11.46 -25.57
#